data_AF-A0A6B3CI63-F1
#
_entry.id   AF-A0A6B3CI63-F1
#
_cell.length_a   1.000
_cell.length_b   1.000
_cell.length_c   1.000
_cell.angle_alpha   90.00
_cell.angle_beta   90.00
_cell.angle_gamma   90.00
#
_symmetry.space_group_name_H-M   'P 1'
#
loop_
_entity.id
_entity.type
_entity.pdbx_description
1 polymer ?
#
loop_
_entity_poly.entity_id
_entity_poly.type
_entity_poly.pdbx_seq_one_letter_code
_entity_poly.pdbx_strand_id
1 'polypeptide(L)'
;GGDTSGYGGLVRSVRLPGPASRPYGGWFDEVADELEGALEEQGLLPENAIGKTVVDRGELTFHIEREHLVRVARTLRDDPALRFELCTGVSGVHYPHDKGRELHAV
;
A
#
# COMPACT_ATOMS: atom_id res chain seq x y z
N GLY A 1 -28.59 -3.74 -27.70
CA GLY A 1 -27.71 -2.59 -27.39
C GLY A 1 -26.29 -3.08 -27.52
N GLY A 2 -25.55 -2.57 -28.50
CA GLY A 2 -24.17 -2.98 -28.74
C GLY A 2 -23.21 -2.34 -27.74
N ASP A 3 -22.15 -3.06 -27.39
CA ASP A 3 -21.04 -2.58 -26.56
C ASP A 3 -20.43 -1.31 -27.18
N THR A 4 -20.60 -0.17 -26.52
CA THR A 4 -20.10 1.14 -26.96
C THR A 4 -18.65 1.38 -26.57
N SER A 5 -17.98 0.44 -25.90
CA SER A 5 -16.58 0.58 -25.52
C SER A 5 -15.61 0.44 -26.71
N GLY A 6 -16.05 -0.18 -27.81
CA GLY A 6 -15.20 -0.46 -28.98
C GLY A 6 -14.22 -1.62 -28.81
N TYR A 7 -14.22 -2.28 -27.65
CA TYR A 7 -13.33 -3.41 -27.33
C TYR A 7 -13.97 -4.79 -27.50
N GLY A 8 -15.22 -4.88 -27.98
CA GLY A 8 -15.86 -6.15 -28.33
C GLY A 8 -16.02 -7.11 -27.15
N GLY A 9 -16.28 -6.60 -25.95
CA GLY A 9 -16.39 -7.41 -24.73
C GLY A 9 -15.05 -7.93 -24.18
N LEU A 10 -13.91 -7.38 -24.60
CA LEU A 10 -12.60 -7.72 -24.01
C LEU A 10 -12.58 -7.33 -22.52
N VAL A 11 -12.64 -8.34 -21.66
CA VAL A 11 -12.38 -8.18 -20.22
C VAL A 11 -10.87 -8.31 -20.01
N ARG A 12 -10.20 -7.20 -19.72
CA ARG A 12 -8.80 -7.24 -19.29
C ARG A 12 -8.73 -7.84 -17.89
N SER A 13 -8.18 -9.04 -17.75
CA SER A 13 -7.83 -9.58 -16.44
C SER A 13 -6.62 -8.82 -15.89
N VAL A 14 -6.85 -7.92 -14.94
CA VAL A 14 -5.78 -7.28 -14.17
C VAL A 14 -5.45 -8.20 -13.01
N ARG A 15 -4.25 -8.80 -13.02
CA ARG A 15 -3.75 -9.55 -11.86
C ARG A 15 -3.08 -8.56 -10.93
N LEU A 16 -3.63 -8.39 -9.72
CA LEU A 16 -2.95 -7.62 -8.68
C LEU A 16 -1.73 -8.42 -8.19
N PRO A 17 -0.58 -7.77 -7.98
CA PRO A 17 0.56 -8.44 -7.38
C PRO A 17 0.22 -8.97 -5.98
N GLY A 18 0.73 -10.17 -5.68
CA GLY A 18 0.59 -10.79 -4.38
C GLY A 18 1.48 -10.14 -3.31
N PRO A 19 1.35 -10.53 -2.04
CA PRO A 19 2.25 -10.06 -0.99
C PRO A 19 3.69 -10.47 -1.31
N ALA A 20 4.62 -9.53 -1.11
CA ALA A 20 6.05 -9.78 -1.23
C ALA A 20 6.57 -10.49 0.03
N SER A 21 7.64 -11.28 -0.12
CA SER A 21 8.38 -11.89 0.98
C SER A 21 9.70 -11.17 1.20
N ARG A 22 10.11 -11.01 2.46
CA ARG A 22 11.45 -10.52 2.82
C ARG A 22 12.53 -11.48 2.28
N PRO A 23 13.73 -10.99 1.89
CA PRO A 23 14.08 -9.57 1.76
C PRO A 23 13.38 -8.94 0.54
N TYR A 24 12.94 -7.68 0.69
CA TYR A 24 12.32 -6.90 -0.38
C TYR A 24 13.34 -6.35 -1.38
N GLY A 25 14.57 -6.10 -0.92
CA GLY A 25 15.71 -5.66 -1.72
C GLY A 25 15.95 -4.15 -1.69
N GLY A 26 17.22 -3.76 -1.82
CA GLY A 26 17.63 -2.37 -1.83
C GLY A 26 17.33 -1.65 -0.52
N TRP A 27 16.83 -0.42 -0.61
CA TRP A 27 16.44 0.40 0.54
C TRP A 27 15.06 0.04 1.12
N PHE A 28 14.32 -0.88 0.47
CA PHE A 28 12.97 -1.25 0.91
C PHE A 28 12.96 -1.99 2.24
N ASP A 29 13.97 -2.83 2.49
CA ASP A 29 14.07 -3.55 3.76
C ASP A 29 14.32 -2.58 4.92
N GLU A 30 15.22 -1.61 4.74
CA GLU A 30 15.52 -0.59 5.73
C GLU A 30 14.27 0.24 6.08
N VAL A 31 13.54 0.74 5.08
CA VAL A 31 12.30 1.49 5.33
C VAL A 31 11.23 0.66 6.01
N ALA A 32 11.10 -0.62 5.63
CA ALA A 32 10.13 -1.50 6.26
C ALA A 32 10.51 -1.81 7.71
N ASP A 33 11.80 -2.02 8.00
CA ASP A 33 12.30 -2.26 9.36
C ASP A 33 12.14 -1.02 10.26
N GLU A 34 12.50 0.16 9.76
CA GLU A 34 12.34 1.43 10.50
C GLU A 34 10.87 1.76 10.75
N LEU A 35 9.98 1.52 9.77
CA LEU A 35 8.55 1.72 9.98
C LEU A 35 7.96 0.74 11.00
N GLU A 36 8.31 -0.56 10.90
CA GLU A 36 7.86 -1.58 11.86
C GLU A 36 8.35 -1.25 13.27
N GLY A 37 9.64 -0.93 13.42
CA GLY A 37 10.25 -0.53 14.71
C GLY A 37 9.58 0.71 15.31
N ALA A 38 9.41 1.77 14.52
CA ALA A 38 8.79 3.01 15.00
C ALA A 38 7.31 2.82 15.40
N LEU A 39 6.58 1.89 14.79
CA LEU A 39 5.22 1.55 15.21
C LEU A 39 5.22 0.76 16.53
N GLU A 40 6.14 -0.20 16.69
CA GLU A 40 6.30 -0.96 17.93
C GLU A 40 6.64 -0.05 19.12
N GLU A 41 7.55 0.91 18.94
CA GLU A 41 7.90 1.90 19.97
C GLU A 41 6.71 2.76 20.41
N GLN A 42 5.75 2.98 19.50
CA GLN A 42 4.50 3.67 19.79
C GLN A 42 3.41 2.75 20.38
N GLY A 43 3.75 1.51 20.71
CA GLY A 43 2.85 0.51 21.29
C GLY A 43 1.83 -0.05 20.29
N LEU A 44 2.14 -0.02 18.99
CA LEU A 44 1.30 -0.58 17.94
C LEU A 44 2.04 -1.75 17.27
N LEU A 45 1.47 -2.95 17.37
CA LEU A 45 2.00 -4.10 16.60
C LEU A 45 1.87 -3.81 15.10
N PRO A 46 2.97 -3.89 14.31
CA PRO A 46 2.96 -3.52 12.90
C PRO A 46 1.95 -4.32 12.08
N GLU A 47 1.76 -5.60 12.39
CA GLU A 47 0.77 -6.51 11.78
C GLU A 47 -0.69 -6.05 11.92
N ASN A 48 -1.01 -5.21 12.91
CA ASN A 48 -2.35 -4.60 13.02
C ASN A 48 -2.53 -3.43 12.04
N ALA A 49 -1.45 -2.78 11.63
CA ALA A 49 -1.48 -1.60 10.78
C ALA A 49 -1.13 -1.91 9.32
N ILE A 50 -0.21 -2.83 9.07
CA ILE A 50 0.25 -3.20 7.74
C ILE A 50 -0.35 -4.57 7.38
N GLY A 51 -1.42 -4.55 6.58
CA GLY A 51 -2.13 -5.77 6.19
C GLY A 51 -1.38 -6.59 5.13
N LYS A 52 -0.65 -5.93 4.23
CA LYS A 52 0.29 -6.57 3.30
C LYS A 52 1.30 -5.58 2.73
N THR A 53 2.47 -6.09 2.37
CA THR A 53 3.50 -5.35 1.63
C THR A 53 3.62 -5.93 0.23
N VAL A 54 3.73 -5.05 -0.77
CA VAL A 54 3.86 -5.42 -2.19
C VAL A 54 5.06 -4.70 -2.76
N VAL A 55 5.88 -5.43 -3.52
CA VAL A 55 6.95 -4.88 -4.34
C VAL A 55 6.66 -5.24 -5.79
N ASP A 56 6.45 -4.23 -6.63
CA ASP A 56 6.20 -4.41 -8.05
C ASP A 56 6.96 -3.34 -8.85
N ARG A 57 7.68 -3.75 -9.90
CA ARG A 57 8.40 -2.85 -10.82
C ARG A 57 9.28 -1.77 -10.17
N GLY A 58 9.87 -2.08 -9.02
CA GLY A 58 10.76 -1.16 -8.30
C GLY A 58 10.02 -0.14 -7.42
N GLU A 59 8.75 -0.39 -7.11
CA GLU A 59 7.96 0.39 -6.16
C GLU A 59 7.55 -0.48 -4.96
N LEU A 60 7.65 0.10 -3.76
CA LEU A 60 7.22 -0.50 -2.49
C LEU A 60 5.85 0.07 -2.11
N THR A 61 4.89 -0.80 -1.81
CA THR A 61 3.54 -0.43 -1.37
C THR A 61 3.21 -1.12 -0.06
N PHE A 62 2.91 -0.34 0.98
CA PHE A 62 2.31 -0.82 2.22
C PHE A 62 0.79 -0.66 2.16
N HIS A 63 0.05 -1.76 2.31
CA HIS A 63 -1.39 -1.70 2.48
C HIS A 63 -1.72 -1.47 3.94
N ILE A 64 -2.16 -0.26 4.25
CA ILE A 64 -2.42 0.19 5.61
C ILE A 64 -3.88 0.00 5.98
N GLU A 65 -4.14 -0.58 7.15
CA GLU A 65 -5.47 -0.62 7.75
C GLU A 65 -5.92 0.81 8.07
N ARG A 66 -7.13 1.16 7.60
CA ARG A 66 -7.62 2.55 7.58
C ARG A 66 -7.65 3.20 8.97
N GLU A 67 -7.84 2.41 10.03
CA GLU A 67 -7.85 2.83 11.43
C GLU A 67 -6.48 3.37 11.88
N HIS A 68 -5.41 2.95 11.21
CA HIS A 68 -4.02 3.31 11.53
C HIS A 68 -3.39 4.30 10.55
N LEU A 69 -4.07 4.65 9.44
CA LEU A 69 -3.54 5.51 8.37
C LEU A 69 -2.92 6.81 8.88
N VAL A 70 -3.62 7.55 9.74
CA VAL A 70 -3.12 8.84 10.26
C VAL A 70 -1.86 8.65 11.11
N ARG A 71 -1.78 7.57 11.88
CA ARG A 71 -0.61 7.27 12.70
C ARG A 71 0.57 6.90 11.81
N VAL A 72 0.39 5.96 10.88
CA VAL A 72 1.44 5.52 9.94
C VAL A 72 1.97 6.71 9.12
N ALA A 73 1.08 7.55 8.58
CA ALA A 73 1.48 8.73 7.80
C ALA A 73 2.30 9.74 8.64
N ARG A 74 1.97 9.89 9.93
CA ARG A 74 2.77 10.72 10.84
C ARG A 74 4.14 10.10 11.12
N THR A 75 4.19 8.80 11.39
CA THR A 75 5.46 8.08 11.59
C THR A 75 6.37 8.23 10.38
N LEU A 76 5.86 7.97 9.18
CA LEU A 76 6.62 8.13 7.92
C LEU A 76 7.20 9.54 7.75
N ARG A 77 6.48 10.57 8.19
CA ARG A 77 6.90 11.97 8.06
C ARG A 77 7.86 12.41 9.17
N ASP A 78 7.55 12.05 10.41
CA ASP A 78 8.17 12.63 11.62
C ASP A 78 9.36 11.81 12.13
N ASP A 79 9.45 10.53 11.78
CA ASP A 79 10.56 9.68 12.20
C ASP A 79 11.87 10.12 11.49
N PRO A 80 12.96 10.36 12.24
CA PRO A 80 14.24 10.80 11.67
C PRO A 80 14.86 9.83 10.65
N ALA A 81 14.56 8.53 10.73
CA ALA A 81 15.06 7.52 9.81
C ALA A 81 14.22 7.42 8.51
N LEU A 82 12.95 7.83 8.55
CA LEU A 82 12.01 7.70 7.41
C LEU A 82 11.89 9.00 6.58
N ARG A 83 11.57 10.13 7.24
CA ARG A 83 11.48 11.49 6.66
C ARG A 83 10.81 11.61 5.28
N PHE A 84 9.68 10.94 5.07
CA PHE A 84 8.83 11.14 3.89
C PHE A 84 8.06 12.46 4.00
N GLU A 85 8.75 13.58 3.76
CA GLU A 85 8.25 14.94 3.95
C GLU A 85 7.33 15.43 2.81
N LEU A 86 7.34 14.77 1.66
CA LEU A 86 6.55 15.13 0.48
C LEU A 86 5.43 14.11 0.23
N CYS A 87 4.19 14.59 0.23
CA CYS A 87 3.03 13.83 -0.28
C CYS A 87 2.69 14.30 -1.70
N THR A 88 2.84 13.41 -2.68
CA THR A 88 2.63 13.74 -4.11
C THR A 88 1.15 13.82 -4.49
N GLY A 89 0.26 13.21 -3.72
CA GLY A 89 -1.18 13.19 -3.95
C GLY A 89 -1.81 11.89 -3.49
N VAL A 90 -3.10 11.74 -3.79
CA VAL A 90 -3.86 10.50 -3.56
C VAL A 90 -4.73 10.23 -4.77
N SER A 91 -4.73 9.00 -5.26
CA SER A 91 -5.53 8.49 -6.37
C SER A 91 -6.49 7.41 -5.88
N GLY A 92 -7.76 7.51 -6.28
CA GLY A 92 -8.78 6.52 -5.95
C GLY A 92 -8.89 5.43 -7.01
N VAL A 93 -8.96 4.16 -6.59
CA VAL A 93 -9.20 3.02 -7.47
C VAL A 93 -10.36 2.18 -6.92
N HIS A 94 -11.25 1.74 -7.79
CA HIS A 94 -12.38 0.88 -7.43
C HIS A 94 -12.18 -0.53 -8.01
N TYR A 95 -12.12 -1.55 -7.15
CA TYR A 95 -12.08 -2.96 -7.49
C TYR A 95 -13.40 -3.67 -7.10
N PRO A 96 -14.37 -3.80 -8.02
CA PRO A 96 -15.68 -4.39 -7.72
C PRO A 96 -15.66 -5.85 -7.21
N HIS A 97 -14.54 -6.54 -7.44
CA HIS A 97 -14.33 -7.93 -7.05
C HIS A 97 -13.73 -8.09 -5.63
N ASP A 98 -13.17 -7.03 -5.04
CA ASP A 98 -12.61 -7.05 -3.69
C ASP A 98 -13.68 -6.71 -2.65
N LYS A 99 -14.59 -7.65 -2.40
CA LYS A 99 -15.81 -7.43 -1.61
C LYS A 99 -15.50 -6.98 -0.19
N GLY A 100 -16.13 -5.88 0.24
CA GLY A 100 -15.92 -5.25 1.54
C GLY A 100 -14.69 -4.34 1.61
N ARG A 101 -13.88 -4.30 0.56
CA ARG A 101 -12.71 -3.41 0.39
C ARG A 101 -12.62 -2.94 -1.06
N GLU A 102 -13.74 -2.54 -1.65
CA GLU A 102 -13.79 -2.25 -3.08
C GLU A 102 -13.06 -0.94 -3.41
N LEU A 103 -13.03 0.02 -2.49
CA LEU A 103 -12.45 1.35 -2.69
C LEU A 103 -11.06 1.45 -2.08
N HIS A 104 -10.07 1.76 -2.92
CA HIS A 104 -8.66 1.89 -2.55
C HIS A 104 -8.20 3.33 -2.81
N ALA A 105 -7.34 3.83 -1.92
CA ALA A 105 -6.65 5.11 -2.07
C ALA A 105 -5.15 4.84 -2.09
N VAL A 106 -4.46 5.36 -3.11
CA VAL A 106 -3.01 5.19 -3.34
C VAL A 106 -2.34 6.55 -3.37
#